data_AF-A0A811QQK6-F1
#
_entry.id   AF-A0A811QQK6-F1
#
_cell.length_a   1.000
_cell.length_b   1.000
_cell.length_c   1.000
_cell.angle_alpha   90.00
_cell.angle_beta   90.00
_cell.angle_gamma   90.00
#
_symmetry.space_group_name_H-M   'P 1'
#
loop_
_entity.id
_entity.type
_entity.pdbx_description
1 polymer ?
#
loop_
_entity_poly.entity_id
_entity_poly.type
_entity_poly.pdbx_seq_one_letter_code
_entity_poly.pdbx_strand_id
1 'polypeptide(L)'
;MVDGLTLLIVELSDSRLYGELMSKARNALVATGLLVFAGAGLSFPFLFVKSKNRPIIDSSKPLPPQATFRGPYVNTGSRDIGPDPTNYPKK
;
A
#
# COMPACT_ATOMS: atom_id res chain seq x y z
N MET A 1 -63.67 -5.72 3.78
CA MET A 1 -63.36 -4.40 4.35
C MET A 1 -62.04 -4.55 5.09
N VAL A 2 -60.93 -4.10 4.50
CA VAL A 2 -59.60 -4.17 5.14
C VAL A 2 -59.57 -3.08 6.21
N ASP A 3 -59.19 -3.41 7.43
CA ASP A 3 -59.18 -2.49 8.56
C ASP A 3 -57.94 -1.57 8.53
N GLY A 4 -58.08 -0.36 9.07
CA GLY A 4 -57.02 0.67 9.02
C GLY A 4 -55.73 0.27 9.73
N LEU A 5 -55.79 -0.68 10.67
CA LEU A 5 -54.62 -1.23 11.36
C LEU A 5 -53.71 -2.00 10.40
N THR A 6 -54.29 -2.80 9.50
CA THR A 6 -53.53 -3.59 8.52
C THR A 6 -52.80 -2.68 7.53
N LEU A 7 -53.44 -1.58 7.11
CA LEU A 7 -52.83 -0.58 6.24
C LEU A 7 -51.65 0.14 6.92
N LEU A 8 -51.80 0.48 8.21
CA LEU A 8 -50.74 1.12 9.00
C LEU A 8 -49.51 0.20 9.15
N ILE A 9 -49.74 -1.09 9.41
CA ILE A 9 -48.66 -2.08 9.56
C ILE A 9 -47.88 -2.25 8.25
N VAL A 10 -48.57 -2.26 7.10
CA VAL A 10 -47.91 -2.35 5.79
C VAL A 10 -47.07 -1.11 5.51
N GLU A 11 -47.60 0.10 5.73
CA GLU A 11 -46.88 1.37 5.53
C GLU A 11 -45.65 1.48 6.45
N LEU A 12 -45.79 1.09 7.72
CA LEU A 12 -44.68 1.05 8.67
C LEU A 12 -43.62 0.01 8.28
N SER A 13 -44.04 -1.14 7.74
CA SER A 13 -43.11 -2.17 7.31
C SER A 13 -42.30 -1.72 6.10
N ASP A 14 -42.96 -1.09 5.12
CA ASP A 14 -42.31 -0.64 3.88
C ASP A 14 -41.34 0.52 4.15
N SER A 15 -41.73 1.49 4.97
CA SER A 15 -40.85 2.59 5.40
C SER A 15 -39.63 2.12 6.20
N ARG A 16 -39.79 1.10 7.05
CA ARG A 16 -38.67 0.48 7.79
C ARG A 16 -37.73 -0.27 6.85
N LEU A 17 -38.27 -1.04 5.92
CA LEU A 17 -37.51 -1.76 4.90
C LEU A 17 -36.70 -0.79 4.02
N TYR A 18 -37.34 0.29 3.57
CA TYR A 18 -36.72 1.32 2.76
C TYR A 18 -35.59 2.04 3.52
N GLY A 19 -35.83 2.38 4.79
CA GLY A 19 -34.80 2.97 5.66
C GLY A 19 -33.60 2.05 5.87
N GLU A 20 -33.84 0.75 6.05
CA GLU A 20 -32.77 -0.24 6.20
C GLU A 20 -31.95 -0.39 4.92
N LEU A 21 -32.61 -0.47 3.76
CA LEU A 21 -31.95 -0.54 2.44
C LEU A 21 -31.05 0.68 2.21
N MET A 22 -31.58 1.89 2.48
CA MET A 22 -30.82 3.13 2.34
C MET A 22 -29.61 3.19 3.29
N SER A 23 -29.76 2.67 4.51
CA SER A 23 -28.65 2.60 5.46
C SER A 23 -27.57 1.60 5.04
N LYS A 24 -27.98 0.42 4.56
CA LYS A 24 -27.07 -0.62 4.04
C LYS A 24 -26.31 -0.12 2.82
N ALA A 25 -26.99 0.54 1.88
CA ALA A 25 -26.36 1.11 0.68
C ALA A 25 -25.29 2.15 1.05
N ARG A 26 -25.60 3.06 1.99
CA ARG A 26 -24.63 4.06 2.47
C ARG A 26 -23.44 3.40 3.17
N ASN A 27 -23.69 2.42 4.03
CA ASN A 27 -22.62 1.70 4.74
C ASN A 27 -21.74 0.91 3.78
N ALA A 28 -22.32 0.30 2.74
CA ALA A 28 -21.56 -0.38 1.69
C ALA A 28 -20.64 0.61 0.96
N LEU A 29 -21.14 1.79 0.59
CA LEU A 29 -20.33 2.83 -0.06
C LEU A 29 -19.16 3.28 0.82
N VAL A 30 -19.40 3.51 2.12
CA VAL A 30 -18.34 3.86 3.08
C VAL A 30 -17.33 2.72 3.23
N ALA A 31 -17.79 1.48 3.37
CA ALA A 31 -16.92 0.31 3.52
C ALA A 31 -16.03 0.12 2.29
N THR A 32 -16.58 0.25 1.09
CA THR A 32 -15.81 0.19 -0.16
C THR A 32 -14.78 1.31 -0.23
N GLY A 33 -15.17 2.55 0.11
CA GLY A 33 -14.25 3.68 0.15
C GLY A 33 -13.10 3.46 1.13
N LEU A 34 -13.39 2.97 2.34
CA LEU A 34 -12.39 2.67 3.36
C LEU A 34 -11.43 1.57 2.90
N LEU A 35 -11.96 0.52 2.26
CA LEU A 35 -11.17 -0.60 1.75
C LEU A 35 -10.19 -0.14 0.66
N VAL A 36 -10.67 0.66 -0.30
CA VAL A 36 -9.83 1.22 -1.37
C VAL A 36 -8.77 2.15 -0.78
N PHE A 37 -9.15 3.05 0.13
CA PHE A 37 -8.23 3.98 0.76
C PHE A 37 -7.13 3.27 1.56
N ALA A 38 -7.51 2.32 2.41
CA ALA A 38 -6.57 1.53 3.20
C ALA A 38 -5.67 0.68 2.31
N GLY A 39 -6.23 0.02 1.27
CA GLY A 39 -5.46 -0.77 0.31
C GLY A 39 -4.44 0.07 -0.47
N ALA A 40 -4.82 1.26 -0.92
CA ALA A 40 -3.91 2.20 -1.58
C ALA A 40 -2.80 2.69 -0.64
N GLY A 41 -3.15 3.09 0.60
CA GLY A 41 -2.18 3.55 1.59
C GLY A 41 -1.18 2.48 1.99
N LEU A 42 -1.64 1.25 2.22
CA LEU A 42 -0.77 0.12 2.59
C LEU A 42 0.11 -0.35 1.42
N SER A 43 -0.39 -0.27 0.18
CA SER A 43 0.38 -0.66 -1.02
C SER A 43 1.39 0.42 -1.47
N PHE A 44 1.20 1.68 -1.08
CA PHE A 44 2.06 2.81 -1.45
C PHE A 44 3.57 2.56 -1.27
N PRO A 45 4.09 2.13 -0.10
CA PRO A 45 5.52 1.94 0.08
C PRO A 45 6.11 0.89 -0.90
N PHE A 46 5.36 -0.17 -1.21
CA PHE A 46 5.81 -1.22 -2.12
C PHE A 46 5.88 -0.75 -3.58
N LEU A 47 4.93 0.07 -4.01
CA LEU A 47 4.93 0.67 -5.34
C LEU A 47 6.00 1.76 -5.48
N PHE A 48 6.16 2.58 -4.44
CA PHE A 48 7.14 3.67 -4.42
C PHE A 48 8.58 3.15 -4.42
N VAL A 49 8.90 2.18 -3.55
CA VAL A 49 10.26 1.62 -3.43
C VAL A 49 10.66 0.79 -4.65
N LYS A 50 9.70 0.15 -5.35
CA LYS A 50 9.96 -0.58 -6.60
C LYS A 50 10.13 0.32 -7.82
N SER A 51 9.99 1.64 -7.70
CA SER A 51 10.14 2.57 -8.82
C SER A 51 11.59 2.61 -9.33
N LYS A 52 11.87 1.86 -10.40
CA LYS A 52 13.19 1.74 -11.04
C LYS A 52 13.68 3.06 -11.66
N ASN A 53 12.78 4.03 -11.86
CA ASN A 53 13.06 5.30 -12.52
C ASN A 53 13.67 6.36 -11.59
N ARG A 54 13.62 6.15 -10.26
CA ARG A 54 14.23 7.04 -9.26
C ARG A 54 14.82 6.21 -8.13
N PRO A 55 15.90 5.46 -8.40
CA PRO A 55 16.54 4.68 -7.36
C PRO A 55 17.04 5.64 -6.27
N ILE A 56 16.65 5.37 -5.02
CA ILE A 56 17.10 6.15 -3.84
C ILE A 56 18.64 6.08 -3.73
N ILE A 57 19.24 4.99 -4.22
CA ILE A 57 20.68 4.78 -4.28
C ILE A 57 21.07 4.58 -5.75
N ASP A 58 21.82 5.53 -6.29
CA ASP A 58 22.44 5.41 -7.60
C ASP A 58 23.65 4.49 -7.52
N SER A 59 23.58 3.30 -8.12
CA SER A 59 24.68 2.32 -8.09
C SER A 59 25.89 2.74 -8.95
N SER A 60 25.75 3.78 -9.77
CA SER A 60 26.86 4.36 -10.53
C SER A 60 27.66 5.38 -9.72
N LYS A 61 27.15 5.80 -8.55
CA LYS A 61 27.78 6.81 -7.70
C LYS A 61 28.23 6.20 -6.37
N PRO A 62 29.28 6.76 -5.75
CA PRO A 62 29.70 6.33 -4.42
C PRO A 62 28.55 6.53 -3.42
N LEU A 63 28.44 5.61 -2.46
CA LEU A 63 27.45 5.67 -1.40
C LEU A 63 27.57 6.99 -0.62
N PRO A 64 26.44 7.63 -0.26
CA PRO A 64 26.48 8.86 0.53
C PRO A 64 27.22 8.62 1.86
N PRO A 65 27.92 9.62 2.41
CA PRO A 65 28.73 9.47 3.63
C PRO A 65 27.97 8.81 4.78
N GLN A 66 26.67 9.11 4.92
CA GLN A 66 25.74 8.54 5.90
C GLN A 66 25.52 7.02 5.75
N ALA A 67 25.64 6.49 4.53
CA ALA A 67 25.62 5.05 4.23
C ALA A 67 27.04 4.43 4.23
N THR A 68 28.06 5.27 4.15
CA THR A 68 29.49 4.89 4.17
C THR A 68 30.08 4.87 5.59
N PHE A 69 29.39 5.40 6.60
CA PHE A 69 29.75 5.22 8.01
C PHE A 69 29.51 3.78 8.46
N ARG A 70 30.42 2.91 8.04
CA ARG A 70 30.73 1.72 8.82
C ARG A 70 31.41 2.24 10.09
N GLY A 71 31.03 1.68 11.25
CA GLY A 71 31.61 2.08 12.54
C GLY A 71 33.15 1.91 12.58
N PRO A 72 33.79 2.04 13.75
CA PRO A 72 35.26 1.91 13.86
C PRO A 72 35.85 0.65 13.19
N TYR A 73 35.03 -0.37 12.97
CA TYR A 73 35.32 -1.51 12.10
C TYR A 73 34.49 -1.43 10.80
N VAL A 74 35.08 -0.80 9.79
CA VAL A 74 34.67 -0.93 8.38
C VAL A 74 34.79 -2.39 8.00
N ASN A 75 33.67 -3.08 7.72
CA ASN A 75 33.58 -4.51 7.31
C ASN A 75 34.89 -5.01 6.67
N THR A 76 35.79 -5.56 7.48
CA THR A 76 37.13 -6.06 7.11
C THR A 76 37.02 -7.48 6.57
N GLY A 77 35.87 -7.84 6.01
CA GLY A 77 35.65 -9.09 5.29
C GLY A 77 36.26 -8.99 3.90
N SER A 78 37.59 -8.93 3.87
CA SER A 78 38.43 -9.00 2.69
C SER A 78 38.06 -10.22 1.84
N ARG A 79 37.53 -9.96 0.65
CA ARG A 79 37.90 -10.76 -0.54
C ARG A 79 38.80 -10.00 -1.51
N ASP A 80 39.30 -8.82 -1.10
CA ASP A 80 40.28 -8.03 -1.84
C ASP A 80 41.71 -8.32 -1.35
N ILE A 81 42.11 -9.60 -1.29
CA ILE A 81 43.52 -9.96 -1.27
C ILE A 81 43.85 -10.59 -2.63
N GLY A 82 44.38 -9.77 -3.53
CA GLY A 82 44.97 -10.19 -4.81
C GLY A 82 44.67 -9.19 -5.94
N PRO A 83 45.65 -8.84 -6.80
CA PRO A 83 45.38 -8.06 -8.00
C PRO A 83 44.33 -8.79 -8.85
N ASP A 84 43.24 -8.09 -9.22
CA ASP A 84 42.27 -8.62 -10.17
C ASP A 84 43.00 -8.85 -11.51
N PRO A 85 43.12 -10.11 -11.99
CA PRO A 85 43.75 -10.37 -13.26
C PRO A 85 42.87 -9.77 -14.36
N THR A 86 43.22 -8.55 -14.75
CA THR A 86 42.78 -7.80 -15.92
C THR A 86 42.40 -8.71 -17.08
N ASN A 87 41.13 -9.11 -17.16
CA ASN A 87 40.48 -9.60 -18.38
C ASN A 87 38.98 -9.84 -18.14
N TYR A 88 38.20 -8.76 -18.05
CA TYR A 88 36.79 -8.81 -18.41
C TYR A 88 36.50 -7.77 -19.48
N PRO A 89 36.47 -8.14 -20.78
CA PRO A 89 35.97 -7.23 -21.81
C PRO A 89 34.47 -7.00 -21.57
N LYS A 90 34.09 -5.77 -21.20
CA LYS A 90 32.68 -5.36 -21.23
C LYS A 90 32.36 -4.82 -22.63
N LYS A 91 31.40 -5.48 -23.29
CA LYS A 91 30.70 -4.99 -24.48
C LYS A 91 29.95 -3.70 -24.19
#